data_AF-A0A9J6A9A8-F1
#
_entry.id   AF-A0A9J6A9A8-F1
#
_cell.length_a   1.000
_cell.length_b   1.000
_cell.length_c   1.000
_cell.angle_alpha   90.00
_cell.angle_beta   90.00
_cell.angle_gamma   90.00
#
_symmetry.space_group_name_H-M   'P 1'
#
loop_
_entity.id
_entity.type
_entity.pdbx_description
1 polymer ?
#
loop_
_entity_poly.entity_id
_entity_poly.type
_entity_poly.pdbx_seq_one_letter_code
_entity_poly.pdbx_strand_id
1 'polypeptide(L)' 'MIQPIEGKIPDPIQFDGSRRCVYHFGVFGHDTENCYGLKNKIEPLIIEREIQLSGPHPNVKTIICLNMGMLM' A
#
# COMPACT_ATOMS: atom_id res chain seq x y z
N MET A 1 -3.98 4.40 -14.18
CA MET A 1 -3.75 2.94 -14.05
C MET A 1 -2.58 2.71 -13.09
N ILE A 2 -2.72 1.81 -12.11
CA ILE A 2 -1.60 1.43 -11.23
C ILE A 2 -0.61 0.61 -12.05
N GLN A 3 0.67 0.95 -11.96
CA GLN A 3 1.75 0.24 -12.65
C GLN A 3 2.76 -0.24 -11.62
N PRO A 4 3.35 -1.45 -11.78
CA PRO A 4 4.48 -1.87 -10.98
C PRO A 4 5.63 -0.87 -11.09
N ILE A 5 6.34 -0.66 -9.99
CA ILE A 5 7.45 0.29 -9.90
C ILE A 5 8.74 -0.45 -9.55
N GLU A 6 9.89 0.16 -9.89
CA GLU A 6 11.19 -0.40 -9.51
C GLU A 6 11.25 -0.62 -8.00
N GLY A 7 11.65 -1.83 -7.60
CA GLY A 7 11.74 -2.20 -6.20
C GLY A 7 13.07 -1.77 -5.60
N LYS A 8 13.02 -1.19 -4.40
CA LYS A 8 14.18 -1.01 -3.53
C LYS A 8 14.11 -2.03 -2.41
N ILE A 9 15.26 -2.55 -1.97
CA ILE A 9 15.31 -3.39 -0.78
C ILE A 9 14.76 -2.57 0.40
N PRO A 10 13.69 -3.04 1.07
CA PRO A 10 13.05 -2.27 2.14
C PRO A 10 13.96 -2.16 3.36
N ASP A 11 13.68 -1.19 4.23
CA ASP A 11 14.38 -1.04 5.51
C ASP A 11 14.30 -2.34 6.33
N PRO A 12 15.34 -2.67 7.12
CA PRO A 12 15.48 -3.98 7.78
C PRO A 12 14.31 -4.36 8.70
N ILE A 13 13.55 -3.37 9.17
CA ILE A 13 12.48 -3.53 10.17
C ILE A 13 11.33 -4.39 9.63
N GLN A 14 11.11 -4.44 8.31
CA GLN A 14 10.03 -5.22 7.69
C GLN A 14 10.55 -6.21 6.65
N PHE A 15 11.82 -6.59 6.71
CA PHE A 15 12.44 -7.48 5.73
C PHE A 15 12.25 -8.96 6.07
N ASP A 16 11.44 -9.65 5.27
CA ASP A 16 11.31 -11.10 5.19
C ASP A 16 11.87 -11.59 3.84
N GLY A 17 13.02 -12.28 3.89
CA GLY A 17 13.70 -12.82 2.71
C GLY A 17 12.94 -13.94 1.99
N SER A 18 11.87 -14.48 2.58
CA SER A 18 10.99 -15.47 1.93
C SER A 18 9.88 -14.84 1.09
N ARG A 19 9.62 -13.54 1.27
CA ARG A 19 8.51 -12.82 0.66
C ARG A 19 8.96 -11.99 -0.53
N ARG A 20 8.08 -11.84 -1.52
CA ARG A 20 8.32 -11.06 -2.74
C ARG A 20 7.12 -10.21 -3.08
N CYS A 21 7.37 -8.98 -3.50
CA CYS A 21 6.31 -8.04 -3.85
C CYS A 21 6.18 -7.87 -5.37
N VAL A 22 5.04 -8.27 -5.94
CA VAL A 22 4.75 -8.16 -7.38
C VAL A 22 4.70 -6.70 -7.85
N TYR A 23 4.21 -5.79 -7.00
CA TYR A 23 4.20 -4.35 -7.27
C TYR A 23 5.61 -3.77 -7.43
N HIS A 24 6.62 -4.42 -6.85
CA HIS A 24 8.03 -4.05 -6.90
C HIS A 24 8.86 -5.00 -7.76
N PHE A 25 8.30 -5.56 -8.84
CA PHE A 25 8.99 -6.50 -9.74
C PHE A 25 9.61 -7.73 -9.02
N GLY A 26 9.00 -8.19 -7.93
CA GLY A 26 9.41 -9.40 -7.22
C GLY A 26 10.59 -9.23 -6.27
N VAL A 27 10.93 -7.99 -5.89
CA VAL A 27 11.94 -7.69 -4.86
C VAL A 27 11.59 -8.36 -3.54
N PHE A 28 12.63 -8.86 -2.86
CA PHE A 28 12.53 -9.52 -1.56
C PHE A 28 12.28 -8.53 -0.42
N GLY A 29 11.59 -8.99 0.62
CA GLY A 29 11.43 -8.27 1.88
C GLY A 29 9.97 -8.23 2.35
N HIS A 30 9.01 -8.01 1.45
CA HIS A 30 7.59 -8.06 1.80
C HIS A 30 6.77 -8.63 0.64
N ASP A 31 5.53 -9.07 0.91
CA ASP A 31 4.58 -9.46 -0.13
C ASP A 31 3.66 -8.29 -0.53
N THR A 32 2.91 -8.48 -1.61
CA THR A 32 2.05 -7.43 -2.18
C THR A 32 0.97 -6.94 -1.22
N GLU A 33 0.46 -7.79 -0.33
CA GLU A 33 -0.57 -7.43 0.66
C GLU A 33 -0.03 -6.45 1.71
N ASN A 34 1.25 -6.60 2.07
CA ASN A 34 1.95 -5.76 3.04
C ASN A 34 2.71 -4.58 2.41
N CYS A 35 2.58 -4.37 1.10
CA CYS A 35 3.25 -3.28 0.41
C CYS A 35 2.61 -1.92 0.73
N TYR A 36 3.27 -1.13 1.58
CA TYR A 36 2.81 0.21 1.93
C TYR A 36 2.76 1.15 0.71
N GLY A 37 3.74 1.03 -0.20
CA GLY A 37 3.76 1.81 -1.45
C GLY A 37 2.55 1.56 -2.34
N LEU A 38 2.06 0.31 -2.40
CA LEU A 38 0.85 -0.04 -3.14
C LEU A 38 -0.41 0.49 -2.44
N LYS A 39 -0.51 0.36 -1.12
CA LYS A 39 -1.64 0.90 -0.33
C LYS A 39 -1.79 2.41 -0.54
N ASN A 40 -0.70 3.16 -0.40
CA ASN A 40 -0.68 4.61 -0.63
C ASN A 40 -1.05 5.01 -2.06
N LYS A 41 -0.83 4.13 -3.05
CA LYS A 41 -1.24 4.39 -4.44
C LYS A 41 -2.72 4.09 -4.68
N ILE A 42 -3.30 3.13 -3.95
CA ILE A 42 -4.70 2.72 -4.03
C ILE A 42 -5.62 3.71 -3.29
N GLU A 43 -5.22 4.19 -2.12
CA GLU A 43 -6.01 5.09 -1.27
C GLU A 43 -6.58 6.32 -2.01
N PRO A 44 -5.78 7.14 -2.73
CA PRO A 44 -6.32 8.30 -3.44
C PRO A 44 -7.31 7.89 -4.54
N LEU A 45 -7.11 6.74 -5.21
CA LEU A 45 -8.04 6.27 -6.24
C LEU A 45 -9.40 5.86 -5.65
N ILE A 46 -9.43 5.38 -4.41
CA ILE A 46 -10.68 5.11 -3.68
C ILE A 46 -11.34 6.45 -3.29
N ILE A 47 -10.56 7.40 -2.76
CA ILE A 47 -11.05 8.71 -2.33
C ILE A 47 -11.64 9.50 -3.50
N GLU A 48 -10.96 9.49 -4.65
CA GLU A 48 -11.37 10.12 -5.90
C GLU A 48 -12.48 9.34 -6.62
N ARG A 49 -12.84 8.15 -6.12
CA ARG A 49 -13.84 7.23 -6.71
C ARG A 49 -13.50 6.72 -8.11
N GLU A 50 -12.22 6.78 -8.49
CA GLU A 50 -11.67 6.16 -9.69
C GLU A 50 -11.77 4.63 -9.62
N ILE A 51 -11.71 4.07 -8.42
CA ILE A 51 -11.96 2.65 -8.15
C ILE A 51 -12.92 2.49 -6.97
N GLN A 52 -13.70 1.41 -7.00
CA GLN A 52 -14.63 1.07 -5.94
C GLN A 52 -14.30 -0.34 -5.41
N LEU A 53 -14.39 -0.50 -4.10
CA LEU A 53 -14.26 -1.81 -3.49
C LEU A 53 -15.55 -2.60 -3.76
N SER A 54 -15.41 -3.80 -4.31
CA SER A 54 -16.52 -4.74 -4.46
C SER A 54 -16.51 -5.71 -3.27
N GLY A 55 -17.41 -5.50 -2.32
CA GLY A 55 -17.51 -6.35 -1.12
C GLY A 55 -18.14 -5.62 0.06
N PRO A 56 -18.41 -6.34 1.18
CA PRO A 56 -18.74 -5.67 2.43
C PRO A 56 -17.65 -4.66 2.72
N HIS A 57 -18.06 -3.43 3.05
CA HIS A 57 -17.14 -2.41 3.48
C HIS A 57 -16.28 -3.05 4.57
N PRO A 58 -14.93 -3.03 4.46
CA PRO A 58 -14.11 -3.56 5.54
C PRO A 58 -14.58 -2.89 6.84
N ASN A 59 -14.42 -3.56 7.98
CA ASN A 59 -14.68 -2.94 9.29
C ASN A 59 -13.59 -1.88 9.54
N VAL A 60 -13.57 -0.86 8.69
CA VAL A 60 -12.81 0.36 8.82
C VAL A 60 -13.46 1.05 9.99
N LYS A 61 -12.88 0.84 11.17
CA LYS A 61 -12.73 1.96 12.09
C LYS A 61 -12.21 3.10 11.22
N THR A 62 -13.08 4.04 10.88
CA THR A 62 -12.85 5.16 9.98
C THR A 62 -11.39 5.61 10.05
N ILE A 63 -10.54 5.15 9.13
CA ILE A 63 -9.28 5.83 8.84
C ILE A 63 -9.65 6.94 7.84
N ILE A 64 -10.55 7.81 8.28
CA ILE A 64 -10.53 9.20 7.87
C ILE A 64 -9.95 9.92 9.08
N CYS A 65 -8.66 9.69 9.33
CA CYS A 65 -7.81 10.75 9.83
C CYS A 65 -7.17 11.30 8.54
N LEU A 66 -7.60 12.41 7.96
CA LEU A 66 -7.52 13.71 8.62
C LEU A 66 -6.29 13.74 9.54
N ASN A 67 -5.11 13.59 8.96
CA ASN A 67 -4.00 14.36 9.48
C ASN A 67 -3.89 15.63 8.64
N MET A 68 -4.84 16.54 8.87
CA MET A 68 -4.48 17.95 8.79
C MET A 68 -3.43 18.17 9.88
N GLY A 69 -2.15 18.10 9.51
CA GLY A 69 -1.03 18.59 10.32
C GLY A 69 -0.50 17.68 11.42
N MET A 70 0.58 16.96 11.09
CA MET A 70 1.71 16.74 12.00
C MET A 70 2.94 16.63 11.07
N LEU A 71 3.65 17.73 10.75
CA LEU A 71 4.82 18.23 11.48
C LEU A 71 5.63 17.01 12.00
N MET A 72 6.80 16.67 11.48
CA MET A 72 7.96 17.45 11.03
C MET A 72 8.71 16.70 9.94
#